data_AF-A0A5Q4GAI9-F1
#
_entry.id   AF-A0A5Q4GAI9-F1
#
_cell.length_a   1.000
_cell.length_b   1.000
_cell.length_c   1.000
_cell.angle_alpha   90.00
_cell.angle_beta   90.00
_cell.angle_gamma   90.00
#
_symmetry.space_group_name_H-M   'P 1'
#
loop_
_entity.id
_entity.type
_entity.pdbx_description
1 polymer ?
#
loop_
_entity_poly.entity_id
_entity_poly.type
_entity_poly.pdbx_seq_one_letter_code
_entity_poly.pdbx_strand_id
1 'polypeptide(L)'
;MAKQTVTLRLDEDDLTFLAQVEISGAANLSEKIRTLIAEARAQREGMHDPAAAHDFARRLYARVDRQVHTAEMALNVRSELVHRVLAWLPDITAFALSACHDEAEGKATQACLERLEEGLAERSLSMSESIAQLGRSGFRGCYQPQKLAKRAGLG
;
A
#
# COMPACT_ATOMS: atom_id res chain seq x y z
N MET A 1 14.81 15.29 -25.22
CA MET A 1 14.02 14.25 -25.89
C MET A 1 13.08 14.89 -26.91
N ALA A 2 12.95 14.32 -28.11
CA ALA A 2 12.08 14.85 -29.16
C ALA A 2 10.60 14.67 -28.76
N LYS A 3 9.80 15.74 -28.81
CA LYS A 3 8.35 15.66 -28.61
C LYS A 3 7.71 15.12 -29.89
N GLN A 4 7.12 13.94 -29.82
CA GLN A 4 6.30 13.38 -30.89
C GLN A 4 4.82 13.59 -30.56
N THR A 5 4.04 14.02 -31.55
CA THR A 5 2.59 14.17 -31.43
C THR A 5 1.93 12.82 -31.66
N VAL A 6 1.21 12.32 -30.66
CA VAL A 6 0.42 11.09 -30.73
C VAL A 6 -1.05 11.45 -30.63
N THR A 7 -1.87 11.00 -31.57
CA THR A 7 -3.33 11.16 -31.53
C THR A 7 -3.92 9.94 -30.82
N LEU A 8 -4.52 10.15 -29.64
CA LEU A 8 -5.18 9.10 -28.86
C LEU A 8 -6.69 9.14 -29.11
N ARG A 9 -7.31 7.98 -29.31
CA ARG A 9 -8.78 7.84 -29.27
C ARG A 9 -9.15 7.30 -27.89
N LEU A 10 -9.99 8.04 -27.18
CA LEU A 10 -10.50 7.70 -25.86
C LEU A 10 -12.02 7.66 -25.94
N ASP A 11 -12.63 6.76 -25.18
CA ASP A 11 -14.08 6.71 -25.05
C ASP A 11 -14.57 7.86 -24.14
N GLU A 12 -15.87 8.14 -24.21
CA GLU A 12 -16.48 9.27 -23.48
C GLU A 12 -16.33 9.12 -21.95
N ASP A 13 -16.37 7.88 -21.45
CA ASP A 13 -16.16 7.57 -20.03
C ASP A 13 -14.73 7.89 -19.57
N ASP A 14 -13.73 7.56 -20.39
CA ASP A 14 -12.32 7.85 -20.08
C ASP A 14 -12.04 9.35 -20.08
N LEU A 15 -12.64 10.10 -21.02
CA LEU A 15 -12.55 11.55 -21.06
C LEU A 15 -13.19 12.19 -19.83
N THR A 16 -14.34 11.66 -19.41
CA THR A 16 -15.05 12.12 -18.22
C THR A 16 -14.23 11.87 -16.95
N PHE A 17 -13.63 10.67 -16.83
CA PHE A 17 -12.72 10.35 -15.74
C PHE A 17 -11.51 11.29 -15.70
N LEU A 18 -10.82 11.48 -16.83
CA LEU A 18 -9.65 12.36 -16.90
C LEU A 18 -9.99 13.84 -16.64
N ALA A 19 -11.20 14.28 -16.97
CA ALA A 19 -11.67 15.62 -16.64
C ALA A 19 -11.83 15.80 -15.12
N GLN A 20 -12.36 14.80 -14.42
CA GLN A 20 -12.63 14.81 -12.99
C GLN A 20 -11.40 14.56 -12.11
N VAL A 21 -10.40 13.85 -12.63
CA VAL A 21 -9.18 13.53 -11.90
C VAL A 21 -8.33 14.80 -11.67
N GLU A 22 -8.19 15.20 -10.41
CA GLU A 22 -7.29 16.28 -9.99
C GLU A 22 -5.89 15.72 -9.77
N ILE A 23 -4.93 16.18 -10.59
CA ILE A 23 -3.52 15.79 -10.47
C ILE A 23 -2.72 17.06 -10.19
N SER A 24 -2.00 17.07 -9.07
CA SER A 24 -1.14 18.19 -8.68
C SER A 24 -0.18 18.58 -9.80
N GLY A 25 -0.31 19.81 -10.31
CA GLY A 25 0.56 20.37 -11.35
C GLY A 25 0.13 20.12 -12.79
N ALA A 26 -1.05 19.54 -13.05
CA ALA A 26 -1.58 19.35 -14.40
C ALA A 26 -2.95 20.01 -14.57
N ALA A 27 -3.01 21.06 -15.38
CA ALA A 27 -4.25 21.81 -15.64
C ALA A 27 -4.95 21.35 -16.93
N ASN A 28 -4.20 20.90 -17.94
CA ASN A 28 -4.75 20.45 -19.22
C ASN A 28 -4.70 18.92 -19.37
N LEU A 29 -5.57 18.37 -20.23
CA LEU A 29 -5.68 16.92 -20.47
C LEU A 29 -4.35 16.28 -20.89
N SER A 30 -3.56 16.97 -21.72
CA SER A 30 -2.25 16.48 -22.16
C SER A 30 -1.23 16.40 -21.03
N GLU A 31 -1.23 17.37 -20.11
CA GLU A 31 -0.43 17.36 -18.89
C GLU A 31 -0.90 16.25 -17.95
N LYS A 32 -2.21 16.07 -17.75
CA LYS A 32 -2.74 14.98 -16.93
C LYS A 32 -2.28 13.63 -17.46
N ILE A 33 -2.38 13.39 -18.77
CA ILE A 33 -1.90 12.17 -19.41
C ILE A 33 -0.38 12.02 -19.24
N ARG A 34 0.41 13.08 -19.43
CA ARG A 34 1.87 13.01 -19.22
C ARG A 34 2.22 12.70 -17.78
N THR A 35 1.53 13.29 -16.81
CA THR A 35 1.75 13.02 -15.39
C THR A 35 1.36 11.59 -15.05
N LEU A 36 0.23 11.08 -15.57
CA LEU A 36 -0.16 9.67 -15.42
C LEU A 36 0.84 8.71 -16.04
N ILE A 37 1.38 9.02 -17.22
CA ILE A 37 2.44 8.21 -17.86
C ILE A 37 3.73 8.27 -17.06
N ALA A 38 4.11 9.46 -16.57
CA ALA A 38 5.30 9.63 -15.74
C ALA A 38 5.15 8.90 -14.41
N GLU A 39 3.96 8.91 -13.82
CA GLU A 39 3.63 8.16 -12.61
C GLU A 39 3.62 6.65 -12.86
N ALA A 40 2.99 6.18 -13.94
CA ALA A 40 3.01 4.78 -14.32
C ALA A 40 4.44 4.28 -14.61
N ARG A 41 5.26 5.13 -15.25
CA ARG A 41 6.68 4.84 -15.49
C ARG A 41 7.46 4.83 -14.18
N ALA A 42 7.27 5.82 -13.31
CA ALA A 42 7.91 5.88 -12.00
C ALA A 42 7.46 4.75 -11.07
N GLN A 43 6.22 4.26 -11.18
CA GLN A 43 5.77 3.06 -10.47
C GLN A 43 6.51 1.85 -11.02
N ARG A 44 6.57 1.69 -12.35
CA ARG A 44 7.22 0.54 -12.99
C ARG A 44 8.74 0.49 -12.79
N GLU A 45 9.41 1.64 -12.84
CA GLU A 45 10.86 1.79 -12.68
C GLU A 45 11.27 2.00 -11.21
N GLY A 46 10.40 2.58 -10.39
CA GLY A 46 10.67 2.90 -8.97
C GLY A 46 10.30 1.78 -8.00
N MET A 47 9.54 0.76 -8.42
CA MET A 47 9.36 -0.48 -7.62
C MET A 47 10.69 -1.22 -7.36
N HIS A 48 11.76 -0.81 -8.03
CA HIS A 48 13.12 -1.30 -7.91
C HIS A 48 13.88 -0.69 -6.73
N ASP A 49 13.49 0.51 -6.30
CA ASP A 49 14.03 1.19 -5.14
C ASP A 49 13.13 0.88 -3.93
N PRO A 50 13.65 0.26 -2.85
CA PRO A 50 12.90 0.00 -1.63
C PRO A 50 12.20 1.25 -1.07
N ALA A 51 12.81 2.43 -1.18
CA ALA A 51 12.21 3.68 -0.69
C ALA A 51 10.99 4.08 -1.54
N ALA A 52 11.09 4.00 -2.87
CA ALA A 52 9.99 4.33 -3.77
C ALA A 52 8.86 3.28 -3.69
N ALA A 53 9.17 2.00 -3.52
CA ALA A 53 8.19 0.94 -3.24
C ALA A 53 7.43 1.21 -1.92
N HIS A 54 8.14 1.68 -0.89
CA HIS A 54 7.53 2.04 0.39
C HIS A 54 6.62 3.28 0.28
N ASP A 55 7.07 4.32 -0.42
CA ASP A 55 6.25 5.51 -0.66
C ASP A 55 4.99 5.19 -1.49
N PHE A 56 5.11 4.31 -2.48
CA PHE A 56 3.97 3.81 -3.24
C PHE A 56 2.98 3.06 -2.34
N ALA A 57 3.46 2.10 -1.55
CA ALA A 57 2.63 1.34 -0.63
C ALA A 57 1.92 2.26 0.38
N ARG A 58 2.63 3.26 0.94
CA ARG A 58 2.02 4.25 1.82
C ARG A 58 0.91 5.04 1.14
N ARG A 59 1.10 5.49 -0.10
CA ARG A 59 0.06 6.19 -0.86
C ARG A 59 -1.17 5.31 -1.11
N LEU A 60 -0.97 4.02 -1.39
CA LEU A 60 -2.05 3.05 -1.59
C LEU A 60 -2.98 2.96 -0.38
N TYR A 61 -2.42 2.91 0.83
CA TYR A 61 -3.20 2.79 2.08
C TYR A 61 -3.59 4.14 2.71
N ALA A 62 -2.99 5.26 2.30
CA ALA A 62 -3.20 6.59 2.89
C ALA A 62 -4.68 7.04 2.91
N ARG A 63 -5.47 6.64 1.91
CA ARG A 63 -6.90 6.98 1.89
C ARG A 63 -7.66 6.30 3.03
N VAL A 64 -7.46 4.99 3.19
CA VAL A 64 -8.14 4.21 4.23
C VAL A 64 -7.67 4.65 5.61
N ASP A 65 -6.37 4.86 5.78
CA ASP A 65 -5.77 5.37 7.02
C ASP A 65 -6.40 6.71 7.45
N ARG A 66 -6.48 7.68 6.53
CA ARG A 66 -7.15 8.96 6.80
C ARG A 66 -8.62 8.81 7.14
N GLN A 67 -9.36 7.98 6.40
CA GLN A 67 -10.79 7.77 6.65
C GLN A 67 -11.05 7.16 8.03
N VAL A 68 -10.27 6.14 8.40
CA VAL A 68 -10.34 5.52 9.73
C VAL A 68 -9.97 6.54 10.79
N HIS A 69 -8.88 7.27 10.63
CA HIS A 69 -8.43 8.28 11.60
C HIS A 69 -9.49 9.37 11.82
N THR A 70 -10.08 9.91 10.75
CA THR A 70 -11.15 10.90 10.85
C THR A 70 -12.39 10.34 11.56
N ALA A 71 -12.79 9.10 11.27
CA ALA A 71 -13.92 8.46 11.94
C ALA A 71 -13.65 8.21 13.44
N GLU A 72 -12.44 7.76 13.77
CA GLU A 72 -11.99 7.55 15.14
C GLU A 72 -11.96 8.84 15.96
N MET A 73 -11.43 9.93 15.38
CA MET A 73 -11.45 11.25 16.00
C MET A 73 -12.87 11.75 16.25
N ALA A 74 -13.77 11.61 15.27
CA ALA A 74 -15.16 12.06 15.38
C ALA A 74 -15.93 11.31 16.49
N LEU A 75 -15.60 10.04 16.71
CA LEU A 75 -16.23 9.19 17.72
C LEU A 75 -15.47 9.16 19.06
N ASN A 76 -14.32 9.84 19.14
CA ASN A 76 -13.39 9.80 20.28
C ASN A 76 -13.05 8.37 20.74
N VAL A 77 -12.86 7.47 19.77
CA VAL A 77 -12.45 6.08 19.98
C VAL A 77 -11.17 5.81 19.20
N ARG A 78 -10.40 4.79 19.60
CA ARG A 78 -9.23 4.35 18.85
C ARG A 78 -9.10 2.84 18.95
N SER A 79 -8.92 2.17 17.81
CA SER A 79 -8.60 0.75 17.76
C SER A 79 -7.10 0.53 17.58
N GLU A 80 -6.52 -0.11 18.58
CA GLU A 80 -5.11 -0.51 18.57
C GLU A 80 -4.81 -1.55 17.48
N LEU A 81 -5.71 -2.53 17.30
CA LEU A 81 -5.59 -3.53 16.22
C LEU A 81 -5.61 -2.89 14.82
N VAL A 82 -6.56 -1.99 14.56
CA VAL A 82 -6.68 -1.34 13.25
C VAL A 82 -5.43 -0.52 12.94
N HIS A 83 -4.92 0.24 13.91
CA HIS A 83 -3.67 0.99 13.75
C HIS A 83 -2.48 0.09 13.44
N ARG A 84 -2.31 -1.04 14.15
CA ARG A 84 -1.21 -1.99 13.89
C ARG A 84 -1.28 -2.60 12.50
N VAL A 85 -2.48 -3.00 12.06
CA VAL A 85 -2.70 -3.57 10.72
C VAL A 85 -2.40 -2.52 9.64
N LEU A 86 -2.93 -1.30 9.78
CA LEU A 86 -2.74 -0.23 8.80
C LEU A 86 -1.29 0.27 8.75
N ALA A 87 -0.52 0.14 9.83
CA ALA A 87 0.91 0.41 9.83
C ALA A 87 1.74 -0.73 9.18
N TRP A 88 1.33 -1.99 9.38
CA TRP A 88 2.03 -3.16 8.83
C TRP A 88 1.79 -3.36 7.32
N LEU A 89 0.59 -3.09 6.83
CA LEU A 89 0.21 -3.31 5.42
C LEU A 89 1.13 -2.59 4.41
N PRO A 90 1.47 -1.29 4.57
CA PRO A 90 2.43 -0.63 3.70
C PRO A 90 3.80 -1.30 3.71
N ASP A 91 4.30 -1.72 4.88
CA ASP A 91 5.64 -2.30 5.02
C ASP A 91 5.76 -3.65 4.28
N ILE A 92 4.83 -4.57 4.52
CA ILE A 92 4.84 -5.87 3.84
C ILE A 92 4.62 -5.72 2.34
N THR A 93 3.77 -4.78 1.92
CA THR A 93 3.53 -4.50 0.49
C THR A 93 4.80 -3.96 -0.16
N ALA A 94 5.48 -3.01 0.48
CA ALA A 94 6.73 -2.43 -0.01
C ALA A 94 7.84 -3.48 -0.17
N PHE A 95 7.97 -4.37 0.81
CA PHE A 95 8.91 -5.47 0.74
C PHE A 95 8.57 -6.43 -0.42
N ALA A 96 7.32 -6.86 -0.52
CA ALA A 96 6.89 -7.77 -1.59
C ALA A 96 7.14 -7.21 -3.00
N LEU A 97 7.00 -5.89 -3.18
CA LEU A 97 7.24 -5.22 -4.46
C LEU A 97 8.73 -5.09 -4.81
N SER A 98 9.62 -4.99 -3.82
CA SER A 98 11.05 -4.70 -4.03
C SER A 98 11.97 -5.92 -3.85
N ALA A 99 11.54 -6.96 -3.13
CA ALA A 99 12.41 -8.04 -2.65
C ALA A 99 13.15 -8.83 -3.73
N CYS A 100 12.57 -8.93 -4.94
CA CYS A 100 13.08 -9.79 -6.01
C CYS A 100 13.56 -9.04 -7.26
N HIS A 101 13.96 -7.78 -7.11
CA HIS A 101 14.31 -6.96 -8.25
C HIS A 101 15.77 -7.09 -8.75
N ASP A 102 16.71 -7.53 -7.91
CA ASP A 102 18.15 -7.56 -8.24
C ASP A 102 18.52 -8.44 -9.46
N GLU A 103 17.61 -9.27 -9.95
CA GLU A 103 17.78 -10.10 -11.15
C GLU A 103 17.40 -9.30 -12.41
N ALA A 104 18.28 -8.39 -12.82
CA ALA A 104 18.28 -7.90 -14.19
C ALA A 104 18.33 -9.12 -15.13
N GLU A 105 17.42 -9.18 -16.11
CA GLU A 105 17.28 -10.25 -17.12
C GLU A 105 16.46 -11.51 -16.73
N GLY A 106 15.30 -11.32 -16.09
CA GLY A 106 14.14 -12.21 -16.31
C GLY A 106 14.29 -13.67 -15.89
N LYS A 107 15.31 -14.01 -15.09
CA LYS A 107 15.45 -15.32 -14.46
C LYS A 107 15.32 -15.14 -12.96
N ALA A 108 14.16 -15.47 -12.41
CA ALA A 108 14.02 -15.60 -10.97
C ALA A 108 15.00 -16.68 -10.48
N THR A 109 15.92 -16.33 -9.59
CA THR A 109 16.80 -17.30 -8.94
C THR A 109 16.15 -17.87 -7.69
N GLN A 110 16.56 -19.08 -7.33
CA GLN A 110 16.17 -19.73 -6.07
C GLN A 110 16.50 -18.84 -4.86
N ALA A 111 17.66 -18.18 -4.85
CA ALA A 111 18.07 -17.26 -3.79
C ALA A 111 17.13 -16.04 -3.65
N CYS A 112 16.56 -15.56 -4.76
CA CYS A 112 15.55 -14.51 -4.76
C CYS A 112 14.27 -14.96 -4.04
N LEU A 113 13.80 -16.16 -4.36
CA LEU A 113 12.60 -16.74 -3.76
C LEU A 113 12.80 -17.02 -2.26
N GLU A 114 13.99 -17.50 -1.87
CA GLU A 114 14.34 -17.72 -0.47
C GLU A 114 14.37 -16.41 0.33
N ARG A 115 14.99 -15.35 -0.21
CA ARG A 115 14.97 -14.01 0.39
C ARG A 115 13.56 -13.44 0.53
N LEU A 116 12.73 -13.62 -0.51
CA LEU A 116 11.35 -13.18 -0.50
C LEU A 116 10.56 -13.93 0.59
N GLU A 117 10.70 -15.26 0.67
CA GLU A 117 10.07 -16.08 1.69
C GLU A 117 10.48 -15.66 3.09
N GLU A 118 11.79 -15.52 3.34
CA GLU A 118 12.35 -15.13 4.63
C GLU A 118 11.79 -13.76 5.08
N GLY A 119 11.88 -12.73 4.24
CA GLY A 119 11.43 -11.40 4.64
C GLY A 119 9.91 -11.25 4.72
N LEU A 120 9.14 -12.05 4.00
CA LEU A 120 7.68 -12.14 4.19
C LEU A 120 7.34 -12.87 5.49
N ALA A 121 8.06 -13.93 5.82
CA ALA A 121 7.89 -14.68 7.04
C ALA A 121 8.20 -13.81 8.26
N GLU A 122 9.34 -13.11 8.28
CA GLU A 122 9.73 -12.19 9.37
C GLU A 122 8.64 -11.16 9.67
N ARG A 123 8.13 -10.47 8.63
CA ARG A 123 7.09 -9.44 8.78
C ARG A 123 5.77 -10.03 9.24
N SER A 124 5.41 -11.20 8.72
CA SER A 124 4.16 -11.88 9.09
C SER A 124 4.21 -12.40 10.52
N LEU A 125 5.36 -12.93 10.96
CA LEU A 125 5.60 -13.37 12.33
C LEU A 125 5.60 -12.19 13.29
N SER A 126 6.28 -11.10 12.97
CA SER A 126 6.25 -9.86 13.76
C SER A 126 4.83 -9.34 13.96
N MET A 127 4.01 -9.35 12.90
CA MET A 127 2.60 -8.98 13.02
C MET A 127 1.80 -9.97 13.88
N SER A 128 2.06 -11.26 13.73
CA SER A 128 1.43 -12.30 14.54
C SER A 128 1.76 -12.16 16.03
N GLU A 129 3.02 -11.85 16.36
CA GLU A 129 3.47 -11.55 17.72
C GLU A 129 2.79 -10.29 18.28
N SER A 130 2.67 -9.24 17.45
CA SER A 130 1.97 -8.02 17.80
C SER A 130 0.50 -8.28 18.12
N ILE A 131 -0.18 -9.11 17.33
CA ILE A 131 -1.57 -9.54 17.59
C ILE A 131 -1.64 -10.42 18.85
N ALA A 132 -0.70 -11.35 19.05
CA ALA A 132 -0.67 -12.21 20.23
C ALA A 132 -0.46 -11.40 21.52
N GLN A 133 0.33 -10.32 21.47
CA GLN A 133 0.49 -9.38 22.58
C GLN A 133 -0.83 -8.67 22.91
N LEU A 134 -1.62 -8.28 21.90
CA LEU A 134 -2.99 -7.78 22.12
C LEU A 134 -3.91 -8.85 22.69
N GLY A 135 -3.78 -10.09 22.23
CA GLY A 135 -4.52 -11.22 22.79
C GLY A 135 -4.27 -11.37 24.29
N ARG A 136 -3.00 -11.33 24.73
CA ARG A 136 -2.62 -11.40 26.15
C ARG A 136 -3.23 -10.29 27.01
N SER A 137 -3.52 -9.12 26.44
CA SER A 137 -4.21 -8.04 27.15
C SER A 137 -5.74 -8.12 27.07
N GLY A 138 -6.29 -9.17 26.46
CA GLY A 138 -7.74 -9.34 26.21
C GLY A 138 -8.25 -8.42 25.10
N PHE A 139 -7.41 -8.07 24.14
CA PHE A 139 -7.70 -7.11 23.06
C PHE A 139 -8.18 -5.74 23.55
N ARG A 140 -7.74 -5.32 24.75
CA ARG A 140 -8.04 -3.98 25.28
C ARG A 140 -7.64 -2.91 24.27
N GLY A 141 -8.53 -1.93 24.07
CA GLY A 141 -8.32 -0.88 23.06
C GLY A 141 -8.71 -1.29 21.64
N CYS A 142 -9.37 -2.43 21.42
CA CYS A 142 -10.08 -2.72 20.17
C CYS A 142 -11.56 -2.32 20.28
N TYR A 143 -12.25 -2.15 19.16
CA TYR A 143 -13.69 -1.80 19.20
C TYR A 143 -14.56 -2.90 19.84
N GLN A 144 -14.21 -4.17 19.65
CA GLN A 144 -14.97 -5.32 20.18
C GLN A 144 -14.04 -6.37 20.82
N PRO A 145 -13.45 -6.07 21.99
CA PRO A 145 -12.43 -6.92 22.62
C PRO A 145 -12.93 -8.33 22.93
N GLN A 146 -14.18 -8.47 23.40
CA GLN A 146 -14.78 -9.75 23.78
C GLN A 146 -14.94 -10.71 22.59
N LYS A 147 -15.35 -10.20 21.42
CA LYS A 147 -15.50 -11.04 20.22
C LYS A 147 -14.15 -11.52 19.70
N LEU A 148 -13.13 -10.65 19.77
CA LEU A 148 -11.77 -10.99 19.37
C LEU A 148 -11.14 -11.99 20.36
N ALA A 149 -11.31 -11.80 21.66
CA ALA A 149 -10.84 -12.73 22.69
C ALA A 149 -11.46 -14.13 22.51
N LYS A 150 -12.78 -14.19 22.27
CA LYS A 150 -13.48 -15.45 21.96
C LYS A 150 -12.93 -16.12 20.70
N ARG A 151 -12.67 -15.36 19.62
CA ARG A 151 -12.08 -15.89 18.38
C ARG A 151 -10.67 -16.45 18.62
N ALA A 152 -9.88 -15.80 19.46
CA ALA A 152 -8.53 -16.22 19.80
C ALA A 152 -8.47 -17.38 20.80
N GLY A 153 -9.61 -17.90 21.28
CA GLY A 153 -9.66 -18.96 22.29
C GLY A 153 -9.28 -18.50 23.71
N LEU A 154 -9.40 -17.20 23.99
CA LEU A 154 -9.01 -16.56 25.25
C LEU A 154 -10.23 -16.19 26.14
N GLY A 155 -11.41 -16.75 25.85
CA GLY A 155 -12.67 -16.40 26.52
C GLY A 155 -13.51 -17.61 26.88
#